data_AF-A0A081DB12-F1
#
_entry.id   AF-A0A081DB12-F1
#
_cell.length_a   1.000
_cell.length_b   1.000
_cell.length_c   1.000
_cell.angle_alpha   90.00
_cell.angle_beta   90.00
_cell.angle_gamma   90.00
#
_symmetry.space_group_name_H-M   'P 1'
#
loop_
_entity.id
_entity.type
_entity.pdbx_description
1 polymer ?
#
loop_
_entity_poly.entity_id
_entity_poly.type
_entity_poly.pdbx_seq_one_letter_code
_entity_poly.pdbx_strand_id
1 'polypeptide(L)'
;MSFLSATAQIGFGTSGPQPETLMDVYSVDKGLLLPRISINDFDSFNLPVGSQTESLLLYNTNATLGKGFTYWNGSSWNHVNNNFFWSTYGDDNLSSSNFLGTADNNSFIIGTAGLPRLHFTTGQRLVAHNNGTISNPSWSMINTRIGAYSLGNDLRIGLDGKDYISAAASNAVVINPSQENIDLSIQGNTTPVLQMDASLNSLGIASTSPIEASMHVQGASSTVRFNDLSSSHINNNGVDKSLLYVDQDGELTLESTPHVTQLPQFEFESAYLSSTVNVRSTTLGAQTVVLHSTTEELFEDGLLEVVYQTSVSVRNYSGGAISDGSPRKYGIRVKVNGRVIGQTQKCILLTVQVVL
;
A
#
# COMPACT_ATOMS: atom_id res chain seq x y z
N MET A 1 61.22 1.33 83.41
CA MET A 1 60.00 1.73 84.15
C MET A 1 58.81 1.24 83.34
N SER A 2 57.75 0.74 83.97
CA SER A 2 56.50 0.44 83.25
C SER A 2 55.54 1.62 83.43
N PHE A 3 54.99 2.13 82.34
CA PHE A 3 53.98 3.17 82.37
C PHE A 3 52.60 2.49 82.40
N LEU A 4 51.87 2.62 83.52
CA LEU A 4 50.45 2.27 83.55
C LEU A 4 49.69 3.30 82.71
N SER A 5 49.25 2.90 81.51
CA SER A 5 48.24 3.65 80.76
C SER A 5 46.87 3.38 81.36
N ALA A 6 46.16 4.44 81.76
CA ALA A 6 44.78 4.36 82.23
C ALA A 6 43.85 4.91 81.15
N THR A 7 43.04 4.05 80.55
CA THR A 7 42.04 4.43 79.54
C THR A 7 40.81 5.03 80.22
N ALA A 8 40.54 6.32 79.95
CA ALA A 8 39.42 7.07 80.54
C ALA A 8 38.07 6.83 79.82
N GLN A 9 37.81 5.60 79.38
CA GLN A 9 36.65 5.21 78.56
C GLN A 9 35.51 4.71 79.45
N ILE A 10 34.27 5.10 79.15
CA ILE A 10 33.10 4.73 79.97
C ILE A 10 32.35 3.56 79.32
N GLY A 11 32.65 2.35 79.77
CA GLY A 11 31.89 1.14 79.39
C GLY A 11 30.62 0.96 80.23
N PHE A 12 29.47 0.89 79.58
CA PHE A 12 28.20 0.46 80.18
C PHE A 12 27.86 -0.94 79.65
N GLY A 13 27.77 -1.93 80.54
CA GLY A 13 27.50 -3.32 80.17
C GLY A 13 28.65 -4.07 79.49
N THR A 14 29.77 -3.40 79.22
CA THR A 14 31.06 -3.98 78.81
C THR A 14 32.17 -3.57 79.78
N SER A 15 33.11 -4.49 80.06
CA SER A 15 34.37 -4.21 80.77
C SER A 15 35.55 -3.93 79.82
N GLY A 16 35.34 -4.12 78.52
CA GLY A 16 36.29 -3.77 77.45
C GLY A 16 35.56 -2.90 76.42
N PRO A 17 35.43 -1.58 76.66
CA PRO A 17 34.90 -0.65 75.67
C PRO A 17 35.77 -0.64 74.41
N GLN A 18 35.18 -0.38 73.25
CA GLN A 18 35.92 -0.28 71.98
C GLN A 18 36.96 0.85 72.02
N PRO A 19 38.22 0.64 71.59
CA PRO A 19 39.30 1.62 71.74
C PRO A 19 39.02 3.01 71.15
N GLU A 20 38.24 3.08 70.07
CA GLU A 20 37.91 4.35 69.39
C GLU A 20 36.67 5.06 69.99
N THR A 21 36.23 4.66 71.19
CA THR A 21 35.05 5.24 71.86
C THR A 21 35.40 5.93 73.17
N LEU A 22 34.75 7.05 73.46
CA LEU A 22 34.75 7.67 74.80
C LEU A 22 33.71 7.01 75.73
N MET A 23 32.64 6.47 75.15
CA MET A 23 31.57 5.75 75.83
C MET A 23 31.10 4.60 74.93
N ASP A 24 31.03 3.40 75.50
CA ASP A 24 30.54 2.19 74.85
C ASP A 24 29.33 1.65 75.65
N VAL A 25 28.29 1.20 74.96
CA VAL A 25 27.04 0.73 75.58
C VAL A 25 26.67 -0.63 74.98
N TYR A 26 27.04 -1.69 75.71
CA TYR A 26 26.81 -3.06 75.28
C TYR A 26 25.67 -3.72 76.08
N SER A 27 24.72 -4.30 75.36
CA SER A 27 23.69 -5.19 75.91
C SER A 27 23.12 -6.07 74.80
N VAL A 28 22.65 -7.26 75.15
CA VAL A 28 21.93 -8.18 74.27
C VAL A 28 20.41 -8.05 74.39
N ASP A 29 19.92 -7.26 75.36
CA ASP A 29 18.52 -7.25 75.80
C ASP A 29 17.95 -5.85 76.11
N LYS A 30 18.76 -4.79 76.08
CA LYS A 30 18.40 -3.41 76.47
C LYS A 30 18.96 -2.39 75.47
N GLY A 31 18.24 -1.28 75.31
CA GLY A 31 18.68 -0.12 74.51
C GLY A 31 18.96 1.11 75.38
N LEU A 32 19.54 2.15 74.76
CA LEU A 32 19.79 3.45 75.38
C LEU A 32 18.61 4.40 75.14
N LEU A 33 18.07 5.01 76.20
CA LEU A 33 17.17 6.16 76.09
C LEU A 33 17.97 7.47 76.15
N LEU A 34 18.04 8.17 75.03
CA LEU A 34 18.51 9.56 74.97
C LEU A 34 17.48 10.53 75.57
N PRO A 35 17.83 11.79 75.91
CA PRO A 35 16.90 12.74 76.47
C PRO A 35 15.72 12.99 75.52
N ARG A 36 14.51 12.81 76.04
CA ARG A 36 13.25 12.90 75.29
C ARG A 36 12.63 14.28 75.50
N ILE A 37 12.57 15.10 74.46
CA ILE A 37 12.17 16.51 74.52
C ILE A 37 11.12 16.79 73.44
N SER A 38 10.08 17.57 73.76
CA SER A 38 9.14 18.06 72.74
C SER A 38 9.73 19.31 72.11
N ILE A 39 10.35 19.16 70.94
CA ILE A 39 10.81 20.28 70.14
C ILE A 39 9.59 20.83 69.40
N ASN A 40 9.28 22.11 69.58
CA ASN A 40 8.04 22.72 69.08
C ASN A 40 8.22 23.54 67.79
N ASP A 41 9.48 23.81 67.43
CA ASP A 41 9.95 24.51 66.25
C ASP A 41 11.42 24.07 66.08
N PHE A 42 11.85 23.64 64.90
CA PHE A 42 13.21 23.15 64.71
C PHE A 42 14.26 24.27 64.58
N ASP A 43 13.86 25.46 64.15
CA ASP A 43 14.77 26.60 63.93
C ASP A 43 14.83 27.54 65.16
N SER A 44 13.76 27.63 65.96
CA SER A 44 13.72 28.54 67.13
C SER A 44 13.83 27.87 68.51
N PHE A 45 13.69 26.53 68.62
CA PHE A 45 13.74 25.85 69.92
C PHE A 45 15.16 25.77 70.51
N ASN A 46 15.34 26.41 71.66
CA ASN A 46 16.56 26.35 72.45
C ASN A 46 16.34 25.52 73.71
N LEU A 47 17.42 24.94 74.25
CA LEU A 47 17.35 24.22 75.53
C LEU A 47 17.13 25.21 76.70
N PRO A 48 16.48 24.79 77.81
CA PRO A 48 16.15 25.71 78.90
C PRO A 48 17.34 26.36 79.63
N VAL A 49 18.55 25.82 79.46
CA VAL A 49 19.80 26.33 80.06
C VAL A 49 20.95 26.11 79.08
N GLY A 50 21.80 27.12 78.89
CA GLY A 50 23.00 27.05 78.05
C GLY A 50 22.73 27.29 76.57
N SER A 51 23.64 26.83 75.73
CA SER A 51 23.56 26.86 74.26
C SER A 51 23.73 25.45 73.71
N GLN A 52 22.99 25.08 72.67
CA GLN A 52 23.18 23.80 72.00
C GLN A 52 24.57 23.72 71.35
N THR A 53 25.36 22.72 71.73
CA THR A 53 26.58 22.34 71.01
C THR A 53 26.22 21.56 69.75
N GLU A 54 26.97 21.74 68.67
CA GLU A 54 26.85 20.91 67.46
C GLU A 54 26.98 19.41 67.78
N SER A 55 26.27 18.57 67.03
CA SER A 55 26.14 17.11 67.24
C SER A 55 25.48 16.67 68.55
N LEU A 56 24.88 17.60 69.33
CA LEU A 56 24.06 17.23 70.48
C LEU A 56 22.80 16.47 70.03
N LEU A 57 22.64 15.22 70.49
CA LEU A 57 21.61 14.28 70.05
C LEU A 57 20.50 14.07 71.09
N LEU A 58 19.25 14.15 70.65
CA LEU A 58 18.02 14.00 71.43
C LEU A 58 17.05 13.02 70.74
N TYR A 59 15.92 12.73 71.40
CA TYR A 59 14.74 12.15 70.78
C TYR A 59 13.57 13.14 70.86
N ASN A 60 13.08 13.62 69.71
CA ASN A 60 11.91 14.48 69.63
C ASN A 60 10.63 13.70 69.95
N THR A 61 9.82 14.21 70.87
CA THR A 61 8.52 13.62 71.23
C THR A 61 7.31 14.33 70.61
N ASN A 62 7.51 15.45 69.91
CA ASN A 62 6.44 16.19 69.25
C ASN A 62 5.81 15.32 68.13
N ALA A 63 4.47 15.22 68.11
CA ALA A 63 3.75 14.43 67.11
C ALA A 63 3.54 15.16 65.78
N THR A 64 3.54 16.49 65.78
CA THR A 64 3.28 17.35 64.62
C THR A 64 4.54 17.57 63.77
N LEU A 65 5.71 17.75 64.41
CA LEU A 65 7.00 17.90 63.71
C LEU A 65 7.70 16.56 63.41
N GLY A 66 7.10 15.43 63.80
CA GLY A 66 7.70 14.11 63.69
C GLY A 66 8.41 13.65 64.97
N LYS A 67 8.17 12.39 65.35
CA LYS A 67 8.87 11.72 66.45
C LYS A 67 10.07 10.96 65.91
N GLY A 68 11.22 11.07 66.56
CA GLY A 68 12.44 10.40 66.12
C GLY A 68 13.69 11.04 66.71
N PHE A 69 14.85 10.49 66.37
CA PHE A 69 16.13 11.08 66.77
C PHE A 69 16.37 12.41 66.06
N THR A 70 16.81 13.42 66.82
CA THR A 70 17.09 14.78 66.35
C THR A 70 18.42 15.26 66.88
N TYR A 71 19.25 15.88 66.04
CA TYR A 71 20.53 16.46 66.43
C TYR A 71 20.58 17.95 66.14
N TRP A 72 21.40 18.70 66.88
CA TRP A 72 21.70 20.09 66.58
C TRP A 72 22.83 20.17 65.56
N ASN A 73 22.59 20.80 64.40
CA ASN A 73 23.58 20.94 63.32
C ASN A 73 24.47 22.20 63.45
N GLY A 74 24.39 22.92 64.59
CA GLY A 74 25.02 24.22 64.80
C GLY A 74 24.07 25.42 64.67
N SER A 75 22.98 25.30 63.90
CA SER A 75 21.99 26.38 63.68
C SER A 75 20.52 25.98 63.87
N SER A 76 20.14 24.73 63.63
CA SER A 76 18.79 24.21 63.84
C SER A 76 18.77 22.71 64.19
N TRP A 77 17.63 22.25 64.72
CA TRP A 77 17.38 20.83 65.00
C TRP A 77 17.01 20.07 63.74
N ASN A 78 17.70 18.98 63.48
CA ASN A 78 17.51 18.15 62.28
C ASN A 78 17.21 16.71 62.67
N HIS A 79 16.25 16.06 62.02
CA HIS A 79 16.06 14.63 62.18
C HIS A 79 17.25 13.86 61.60
N VAL A 80 17.67 12.80 62.29
CA VAL A 80 18.71 11.88 61.79
C VAL A 80 18.26 11.19 60.48
N ASN A 81 16.94 11.11 60.25
CA ASN A 81 16.31 10.56 59.06
C ASN A 81 15.54 11.61 58.22
N ASN A 82 15.98 12.88 58.21
CA ASN A 82 15.30 13.97 57.46
C ASN A 82 15.18 13.73 55.94
N ASN A 83 15.98 12.82 55.37
CA ASN A 83 15.95 12.50 53.94
C ASN A 83 15.02 11.31 53.67
N PHE A 84 13.82 11.60 53.16
CA PHE A 84 12.92 10.63 52.56
C PHE A 84 13.48 10.18 51.20
N PHE A 85 14.50 9.32 51.23
CA PHE A 85 15.02 8.64 50.04
C PHE A 85 14.04 7.56 49.57
N TRP A 86 13.80 7.49 48.26
CA TRP A 86 13.01 6.42 47.67
C TRP A 86 13.64 5.04 47.95
N SER A 87 12.89 4.13 48.58
CA SER A 87 13.38 2.80 48.93
C SER A 87 13.80 1.98 47.70
N THR A 88 14.85 1.17 47.85
CA THR A 88 15.24 0.17 46.83
C THR A 88 14.20 -0.94 46.65
N TYR A 89 13.24 -1.07 47.57
CA TYR A 89 12.07 -1.94 47.47
C TYR A 89 10.80 -1.19 46.99
N GLY A 90 10.89 0.13 46.78
CA GLY A 90 9.75 1.03 46.56
C GLY A 90 9.06 1.48 47.86
N ASP A 91 8.35 2.60 47.79
CA ASP A 91 7.56 3.15 48.89
C ASP A 91 6.05 3.05 48.60
N ASP A 92 5.25 2.74 49.63
CA ASP A 92 3.79 2.71 49.56
C ASP A 92 3.16 4.12 49.59
N ASN A 93 1.90 4.23 49.16
CA ASN A 93 1.07 5.45 49.24
C ASN A 93 1.59 6.64 48.41
N LEU A 94 1.86 6.37 47.13
CA LEU A 94 2.12 7.39 46.11
C LEU A 94 0.99 8.43 46.01
N SER A 95 1.35 9.71 45.87
CA SER A 95 0.42 10.85 45.78
C SER A 95 1.09 12.05 45.11
N SER A 96 0.38 13.18 45.00
CA SER A 96 0.96 14.47 44.56
C SER A 96 2.04 15.03 45.49
N SER A 97 2.18 14.47 46.69
CA SER A 97 3.20 14.88 47.68
C SER A 97 4.25 13.81 47.95
N ASN A 98 3.95 12.54 47.62
CA ASN A 98 4.83 11.39 47.81
C ASN A 98 5.06 10.72 46.44
N PHE A 99 6.19 11.00 45.77
CA PHE A 99 6.48 10.42 44.47
C PHE A 99 7.98 10.37 44.16
N LEU A 100 8.37 9.42 43.30
CA LEU A 100 9.71 9.37 42.73
C LEU A 100 9.84 10.46 41.65
N GLY A 101 10.44 11.61 42.00
CA GLY A 101 10.63 12.72 41.07
C GLY A 101 11.15 14.00 41.72
N THR A 102 10.85 15.13 41.09
CA THR A 102 11.18 16.49 41.50
C THR A 102 9.92 17.27 41.89
N ALA A 103 9.95 17.98 43.03
CA ALA A 103 8.82 18.80 43.52
C ALA A 103 8.92 20.29 43.11
N ASP A 104 10.02 20.66 42.46
CA ASP A 104 10.30 21.98 41.90
C ASP A 104 10.21 21.96 40.36
N ASN A 105 10.39 23.11 39.71
CA ASN A 105 10.34 23.22 38.25
C ASN A 105 11.64 22.75 37.57
N ASN A 106 12.14 21.57 37.94
CA ASN A 106 13.32 20.91 37.37
C ASN A 106 12.96 19.52 36.84
N SER A 107 13.66 19.08 35.79
CA SER A 107 13.43 17.77 35.16
C SER A 107 13.90 16.62 36.07
N PHE A 108 13.06 15.60 36.28
CA PHE A 108 13.51 14.36 36.92
C PHE A 108 14.34 13.52 35.95
N ILE A 109 15.58 13.19 36.33
CA ILE A 109 16.58 12.53 35.48
C ILE A 109 16.93 11.14 36.02
N ILE A 110 16.85 10.14 35.14
CA ILE A 110 17.39 8.79 35.36
C ILE A 110 18.67 8.65 34.53
N GLY A 111 19.77 8.29 35.18
CA GLY A 111 21.12 8.23 34.58
C GLY A 111 21.96 7.05 35.05
N THR A 112 23.02 6.74 34.31
CA THR A 112 24.00 5.69 34.65
C THR A 112 25.42 6.19 34.42
N ALA A 113 26.33 5.93 35.38
CA ALA A 113 27.70 6.45 35.38
C ALA A 113 27.79 7.99 35.20
N GLY A 114 26.89 8.73 35.84
CA GLY A 114 26.80 10.21 35.74
C GLY A 114 26.17 10.73 34.44
N LEU A 115 25.88 9.87 33.45
CA LEU A 115 25.27 10.25 32.18
C LEU A 115 23.74 10.06 32.24
N PRO A 116 22.93 11.10 31.97
CA PRO A 116 21.48 10.94 31.84
C PRO A 116 21.13 9.99 30.69
N ARG A 117 20.06 9.20 30.86
CA ARG A 117 19.55 8.24 29.87
C ARG A 117 18.12 8.56 29.47
N LEU A 118 17.28 8.83 30.47
CA LEU A 118 15.87 9.09 30.35
C LEU A 118 15.52 10.25 31.29
N HIS A 119 14.70 11.20 30.87
CA HIS A 119 14.23 12.25 31.78
C HIS A 119 12.79 12.68 31.51
N PHE A 120 12.10 13.06 32.57
CA PHE A 120 10.80 13.70 32.53
C PHE A 120 11.04 15.21 32.54
N THR A 121 10.68 15.89 31.45
CA THR A 121 10.86 17.34 31.33
C THR A 121 9.85 18.10 32.19
N THR A 122 10.19 19.34 32.52
CA THR A 122 9.24 20.34 33.07
C THR A 122 8.01 20.55 32.17
N GLY A 123 8.13 20.27 30.87
CA GLY A 123 7.03 20.19 29.91
C GLY A 123 6.20 18.90 29.97
N GLN A 124 6.26 18.15 31.07
CA GLN A 124 5.52 16.90 31.33
C GLN A 124 5.73 15.79 30.26
N ARG A 125 6.87 15.81 29.57
CA ARG A 125 7.22 14.80 28.55
C ARG A 125 8.31 13.87 29.03
N LEU A 126 8.12 12.58 28.87
CA LEU A 126 9.20 11.60 28.93
C LEU A 126 10.02 11.65 27.64
N VAL A 127 11.34 11.78 27.74
CA VAL A 127 12.28 11.77 26.60
C VAL A 127 13.54 10.98 26.91
N ALA A 128 14.10 10.33 25.88
CA ALA A 128 15.47 9.83 25.94
C ALA A 128 16.47 10.99 25.86
N HIS A 129 17.64 10.85 26.47
CA HIS A 129 18.64 11.93 26.54
C HIS A 129 19.47 12.10 25.26
N ASN A 130 19.37 11.19 24.30
CA ASN A 130 19.96 11.34 22.97
C ASN A 130 18.96 10.89 21.90
N ASN A 131 19.20 11.30 20.65
CA ASN A 131 18.40 10.89 19.50
C ASN A 131 18.53 9.38 19.23
N GLY A 132 19.69 8.80 19.53
CA GLY A 132 20.05 7.41 19.24
C GLY A 132 20.66 7.24 17.84
N THR A 133 20.98 6.00 17.51
CA THR A 133 21.46 5.58 16.19
C THR A 133 20.90 4.19 15.85
N ILE A 134 21.00 3.77 14.59
CA ILE A 134 20.63 2.41 14.19
C ILE A 134 21.45 1.30 14.90
N SER A 135 22.69 1.60 15.29
CA SER A 135 23.53 0.69 16.08
C SER A 135 23.20 0.69 17.58
N ASN A 136 22.73 1.82 18.12
CA ASN A 136 22.37 2.01 19.52
C ASN A 136 21.12 2.93 19.60
N PRO A 137 19.91 2.38 19.47
CA PRO A 137 18.67 3.17 19.49
C PRO A 137 18.47 3.89 20.82
N SER A 138 17.76 5.02 20.81
CA SER A 138 17.46 5.77 22.04
C SER A 138 16.34 5.12 22.86
N TRP A 139 15.48 4.34 22.20
CA TRP A 139 14.54 3.40 22.80
C TRP A 139 14.83 2.00 22.25
N SER A 140 15.63 1.20 22.96
CA SER A 140 16.07 -0.13 22.52
C SER A 140 15.35 -1.28 23.23
N MET A 141 15.26 -2.43 22.55
CA MET A 141 14.93 -3.71 23.18
C MET A 141 16.15 -4.29 23.92
N ILE A 142 15.98 -5.45 24.58
CA ILE A 142 17.09 -6.18 25.25
C ILE A 142 18.16 -6.65 24.25
N ASN A 143 17.78 -6.94 23.00
CA ASN A 143 18.69 -7.27 21.92
C ASN A 143 19.26 -5.98 21.30
N THR A 144 20.56 -5.96 21.05
CA THR A 144 21.25 -4.82 20.43
C THR A 144 20.70 -4.53 19.03
N ARG A 145 20.79 -3.26 18.60
CA ARG A 145 20.39 -2.80 17.26
C ARG A 145 18.90 -3.03 16.90
N ILE A 146 18.03 -3.23 17.90
CA ILE A 146 16.58 -3.31 17.77
C ILE A 146 15.95 -2.17 18.58
N GLY A 147 15.18 -1.29 17.94
CA GLY A 147 14.53 -0.18 18.64
C GLY A 147 14.15 1.01 17.76
N ALA A 148 13.79 2.11 18.41
CA ALA A 148 13.47 3.39 17.79
C ALA A 148 14.52 4.47 18.11
N TYR A 149 14.77 5.35 17.15
CA TYR A 149 15.68 6.49 17.28
C TYR A 149 15.24 7.63 16.34
N SER A 150 15.89 8.80 16.40
CA SER A 150 15.61 9.91 15.48
C SER A 150 16.82 10.35 14.66
N LEU A 151 16.55 10.82 13.44
CA LEU A 151 17.56 11.38 12.54
C LEU A 151 17.09 12.75 12.05
N GLY A 152 17.67 13.82 12.62
CA GLY A 152 17.08 15.16 12.50
C GLY A 152 15.68 15.18 13.13
N ASN A 153 14.65 15.42 12.32
CA ASN A 153 13.24 15.40 12.72
C ASN A 153 12.52 14.09 12.36
N ASP A 154 13.19 13.13 11.71
CA ASP A 154 12.60 11.84 11.33
C ASP A 154 12.53 10.89 12.53
N LEU A 155 11.45 10.11 12.63
CA LEU A 155 11.39 8.91 13.47
C LEU A 155 11.86 7.70 12.66
N ARG A 156 12.82 6.95 13.20
CA ARG A 156 13.35 5.70 12.64
C ARG A 156 13.05 4.54 13.57
N ILE A 157 12.67 3.40 13.00
CA ILE A 157 12.52 2.12 13.70
C ILE A 157 13.35 1.08 12.94
N GLY A 158 14.26 0.44 13.63
CA GLY A 158 15.23 -0.49 13.06
C GLY A 158 15.33 -1.82 13.81
N LEU A 159 15.69 -2.86 13.06
CA LEU A 159 15.86 -4.24 13.52
C LEU A 159 17.20 -4.76 12.97
N ASP A 160 17.99 -5.47 13.78
CA ASP A 160 19.36 -5.90 13.47
C ASP A 160 20.18 -4.86 12.68
N GLY A 161 20.15 -3.60 13.12
CA GLY A 161 20.97 -2.54 12.55
C GLY A 161 20.58 -2.09 11.14
N LYS A 162 19.35 -2.36 10.70
CA LYS A 162 18.75 -1.89 9.44
C LYS A 162 17.47 -1.10 9.75
N ASP A 163 17.26 0.04 9.11
CA ASP A 163 16.00 0.80 9.20
C ASP A 163 14.89 0.07 8.44
N TYR A 164 13.76 -0.19 9.11
CA TYR A 164 12.56 -0.81 8.52
C TYR A 164 11.38 0.14 8.42
N ILE A 165 11.32 1.18 9.25
CA ILE A 165 10.34 2.27 9.14
C ILE A 165 11.08 3.62 9.30
N SER A 166 10.83 4.54 8.37
CA SER A 166 11.31 5.92 8.40
C SER A 166 10.13 6.87 8.19
N ALA A 167 9.62 7.47 9.27
CA ALA A 167 8.60 8.51 9.19
C ALA A 167 9.26 9.89 9.20
N ALA A 168 9.36 10.51 8.02
CA ALA A 168 9.99 11.82 7.84
C ALA A 168 8.98 12.96 7.97
N ALA A 169 9.30 13.95 8.81
CA ALA A 169 8.37 15.01 9.22
C ALA A 169 7.90 15.96 8.09
N SER A 170 8.57 15.93 6.94
CA SER A 170 8.29 16.81 5.79
C SER A 170 8.38 16.10 4.44
N ASN A 171 8.27 14.76 4.41
CA ASN A 171 8.37 13.96 3.18
C ASN A 171 7.35 12.81 3.17
N ALA A 172 7.75 11.61 3.62
CA ALA A 172 6.92 10.40 3.56
C ALA A 172 7.19 9.46 4.73
N VAL A 173 6.29 8.49 4.94
CA VAL A 173 6.58 7.27 5.69
C VAL A 173 7.13 6.24 4.71
N VAL A 174 8.40 5.90 4.82
CA VAL A 174 9.05 4.87 4.01
C VAL A 174 9.13 3.58 4.84
N ILE A 175 8.51 2.52 4.33
CA ILE A 175 8.71 1.15 4.83
C ILE A 175 9.89 0.54 4.05
N ASN A 176 10.72 -0.25 4.74
CA ASN A 176 11.94 -0.83 4.19
C ASN A 176 12.90 0.19 3.50
N PRO A 177 13.24 1.33 4.15
CA PRO A 177 14.19 2.29 3.58
C PRO A 177 15.61 1.73 3.41
N SER A 178 15.94 0.59 4.04
CA SER A 178 17.20 -0.14 3.83
C SER A 178 17.23 -1.01 2.57
N GLN A 179 16.10 -1.14 1.85
CA GLN A 179 15.97 -1.93 0.62
C GLN A 179 16.31 -3.42 0.77
N GLU A 180 15.92 -3.99 1.91
CA GLU A 180 16.09 -5.42 2.21
C GLU A 180 15.11 -6.29 1.42
N ASN A 181 15.44 -7.56 1.19
CA ASN A 181 14.48 -8.52 0.65
C ASN A 181 13.52 -8.98 1.77
N ILE A 182 12.49 -8.18 2.05
CA ILE A 182 11.46 -8.47 3.05
C ILE A 182 10.05 -8.10 2.56
N ASP A 183 9.11 -9.00 2.82
CA ASP A 183 7.71 -8.83 2.43
C ASP A 183 6.98 -7.80 3.31
N LEU A 184 6.00 -7.11 2.72
CA LEU A 184 5.07 -6.25 3.45
C LEU A 184 3.68 -6.89 3.47
N SER A 185 3.08 -7.02 4.64
CA SER A 185 1.76 -7.62 4.82
C SER A 185 0.84 -6.72 5.65
N ILE A 186 -0.32 -6.37 5.08
CA ILE A 186 -1.42 -5.69 5.77
C ILE A 186 -2.55 -6.71 5.92
N GLN A 187 -2.69 -7.26 7.12
CA GLN A 187 -3.54 -8.42 7.36
C GLN A 187 -5.01 -8.08 7.55
N GLY A 188 -5.88 -8.87 6.92
CA GLY A 188 -7.29 -9.01 7.28
C GLY A 188 -7.52 -10.24 8.18
N ASN A 189 -8.78 -10.56 8.47
CA ASN A 189 -9.14 -11.63 9.40
C ASN A 189 -8.85 -13.06 8.88
N THR A 190 -8.66 -13.24 7.57
CA THR A 190 -8.47 -14.55 6.91
C THR A 190 -7.51 -14.51 5.72
N THR A 191 -7.42 -13.38 5.01
CA THR A 191 -6.43 -13.12 3.96
C THR A 191 -5.76 -11.76 4.18
N PRO A 192 -4.54 -11.53 3.64
CA PRO A 192 -3.97 -10.20 3.55
C PRO A 192 -4.88 -9.29 2.72
N VAL A 193 -5.12 -8.07 3.18
CA VAL A 193 -5.76 -7.02 2.37
C VAL A 193 -4.81 -6.61 1.26
N LEU A 194 -3.54 -6.42 1.61
CA LEU A 194 -2.44 -6.05 0.73
C LEU A 194 -1.19 -6.82 1.16
N GLN A 195 -0.60 -7.56 0.23
CA GLN A 195 0.65 -8.30 0.39
C GLN A 195 1.65 -7.79 -0.66
N MET A 196 2.90 -7.57 -0.32
CA MET A 196 3.99 -7.39 -1.27
C MET A 196 5.03 -8.48 -1.03
N ASP A 197 5.38 -9.23 -2.07
CA ASP A 197 6.49 -10.19 -2.03
C ASP A 197 7.73 -9.53 -2.62
N ALA A 198 8.78 -9.37 -1.81
CA ALA A 198 9.99 -8.66 -2.22
C ALA A 198 10.94 -9.55 -3.06
N SER A 199 10.78 -10.87 -3.01
CA SER A 199 11.56 -11.81 -3.82
C SER A 199 11.00 -11.90 -5.25
N LEU A 200 9.68 -11.85 -5.40
CA LEU A 200 8.96 -11.86 -6.67
C LEU A 200 8.67 -10.45 -7.23
N ASN A 201 8.90 -9.40 -6.45
CA ASN A 201 8.60 -8.00 -6.78
C ASN A 201 7.12 -7.79 -7.17
N SER A 202 6.22 -8.49 -6.49
CA SER A 202 4.80 -8.61 -6.85
C SER A 202 3.88 -8.07 -5.76
N LEU A 203 2.76 -7.46 -6.18
CA LEU A 203 1.73 -6.87 -5.31
C LEU A 203 0.48 -7.74 -5.33
N GLY A 204 0.14 -8.35 -4.20
CA GLY A 204 -1.12 -9.04 -3.96
C GLY A 204 -2.18 -8.14 -3.32
N ILE A 205 -3.40 -8.14 -3.85
CA ILE A 205 -4.58 -7.58 -3.18
C ILE A 205 -5.58 -8.72 -2.94
N ALA A 206 -6.02 -8.88 -1.69
CA ALA A 206 -6.76 -10.06 -1.20
C ALA A 206 -6.05 -11.43 -1.38
N SER A 207 -4.81 -11.45 -1.90
CA SER A 207 -4.03 -12.65 -2.20
C SER A 207 -3.09 -13.03 -1.07
N THR A 208 -2.98 -14.34 -0.81
CA THR A 208 -2.00 -14.92 0.14
C THR A 208 -0.64 -15.19 -0.51
N SER A 209 -0.54 -15.11 -1.84
CA SER A 209 0.67 -15.46 -2.61
C SER A 209 0.63 -14.76 -3.98
N PRO A 210 1.23 -13.57 -4.14
CA PRO A 210 1.27 -12.86 -5.42
C PRO A 210 2.29 -13.48 -6.38
N ILE A 211 1.83 -14.35 -7.29
CA ILE A 211 2.67 -15.07 -8.25
C ILE A 211 2.99 -14.18 -9.46
N GLU A 212 4.27 -13.82 -9.63
CA GLU A 212 4.90 -13.28 -10.85
C GLU A 212 4.22 -12.07 -11.54
N ALA A 213 3.26 -11.41 -10.88
CA ALA A 213 2.49 -10.31 -11.44
C ALA A 213 2.70 -9.00 -10.65
N SER A 214 2.93 -7.89 -11.37
CA SER A 214 3.02 -6.54 -10.79
C SER A 214 1.76 -6.13 -10.01
N MET A 215 0.63 -6.79 -10.27
CA MET A 215 -0.58 -6.75 -9.45
C MET A 215 -1.37 -8.06 -9.63
N HIS A 216 -1.48 -8.87 -8.57
CA HIS A 216 -2.29 -10.08 -8.48
C HIS A 216 -3.51 -9.83 -7.57
N VAL A 217 -4.71 -10.10 -8.06
CA VAL A 217 -5.94 -10.06 -7.26
C VAL A 217 -6.56 -11.45 -7.22
N GLN A 218 -6.82 -11.97 -6.02
CA GLN A 218 -7.13 -13.38 -5.81
C GLN A 218 -8.23 -13.56 -4.74
N GLY A 219 -9.06 -14.58 -4.91
CA GLY A 219 -10.09 -15.00 -3.94
C GLY A 219 -11.47 -15.14 -4.59
N ALA A 220 -12.31 -16.01 -4.04
CA ALA A 220 -13.60 -16.39 -4.63
C ALA A 220 -14.63 -15.24 -4.73
N SER A 221 -14.42 -14.16 -3.98
CA SER A 221 -15.24 -12.94 -4.00
C SER A 221 -14.42 -11.68 -4.39
N SER A 222 -13.18 -11.86 -4.81
CA SER A 222 -12.26 -10.75 -5.11
C SER A 222 -12.40 -10.31 -6.56
N THR A 223 -12.65 -9.03 -6.78
CA THR A 223 -12.82 -8.45 -8.12
C THR A 223 -11.92 -7.24 -8.30
N VAL A 224 -11.47 -7.00 -9.52
CA VAL A 224 -10.88 -5.73 -9.93
C VAL A 224 -11.99 -4.91 -10.57
N ARG A 225 -12.23 -3.68 -10.07
CA ARG A 225 -13.23 -2.76 -10.61
C ARG A 225 -12.55 -1.49 -11.10
N PHE A 226 -12.42 -1.41 -12.42
CA PHE A 226 -12.24 -0.16 -13.16
C PHE A 226 -13.58 0.57 -13.20
N ASN A 227 -13.60 1.89 -13.15
CA ASN A 227 -14.83 2.67 -12.98
C ASN A 227 -14.69 4.05 -13.60
N ASP A 228 -15.78 4.53 -14.20
CA ASP A 228 -15.78 5.72 -15.04
C ASP A 228 -14.81 5.55 -16.22
N LEU A 229 -15.02 4.46 -16.96
CA LEU A 229 -14.56 4.25 -18.33
C LEU A 229 -15.37 5.18 -19.27
N SER A 230 -15.31 6.47 -18.99
CA SER A 230 -15.98 7.55 -19.71
C SER A 230 -15.12 8.03 -20.85
N SER A 231 -15.42 7.58 -22.07
CA SER A 231 -15.37 8.61 -23.10
C SER A 231 -16.63 9.47 -22.92
N SER A 232 -16.59 10.76 -23.26
CA SER A 232 -17.81 11.46 -23.71
C SER A 232 -18.30 10.93 -25.08
N HIS A 233 -17.96 9.67 -25.35
CA HIS A 233 -18.43 8.71 -26.34
C HIS A 233 -18.45 9.17 -27.80
N ILE A 234 -17.57 10.12 -28.10
CA ILE A 234 -17.05 10.44 -29.44
C ILE A 234 -16.10 9.36 -30.00
N ASN A 235 -15.44 8.57 -29.13
CA ASN A 235 -14.34 7.65 -29.51
C ASN A 235 -14.69 6.15 -29.43
N ASN A 236 -15.76 5.78 -28.71
CA ASN A 236 -16.63 4.70 -29.18
C ASN A 236 -17.25 5.26 -30.47
N ASN A 237 -16.79 4.82 -31.65
CA ASN A 237 -16.52 5.74 -32.78
C ASN A 237 -17.77 6.32 -33.50
N GLY A 238 -18.95 6.10 -32.92
CA GLY A 238 -20.27 6.21 -33.51
C GLY A 238 -20.83 4.85 -33.96
N VAL A 239 -19.95 3.91 -34.29
CA VAL A 239 -20.26 2.68 -35.04
C VAL A 239 -19.57 1.45 -34.43
N ASP A 240 -18.26 1.51 -34.22
CA ASP A 240 -17.42 0.45 -33.66
C ASP A 240 -16.72 0.88 -32.35
N LYS A 241 -16.45 -0.10 -31.49
CA LYS A 241 -15.65 0.07 -30.28
C LYS A 241 -14.21 -0.38 -30.53
N SER A 242 -13.30 0.05 -29.67
CA SER A 242 -12.00 -0.61 -29.55
C SER A 242 -12.10 -1.87 -28.69
N LEU A 243 -11.08 -2.72 -28.77
CA LEU A 243 -10.96 -3.93 -27.98
C LEU A 243 -10.73 -3.59 -26.50
N LEU A 244 -9.48 -3.37 -26.11
CA LEU A 244 -9.12 -2.88 -24.78
C LEU A 244 -9.34 -1.35 -24.72
N TYR A 245 -10.59 -0.88 -24.83
CA TYR A 245 -10.85 0.55 -25.10
C TYR A 245 -10.54 1.45 -23.91
N VAL A 246 -9.70 2.46 -24.16
CA VAL A 246 -9.38 3.51 -23.19
C VAL A 246 -10.37 4.65 -23.29
N ASP A 247 -10.68 5.25 -22.15
CA ASP A 247 -11.64 6.32 -22.02
C ASP A 247 -11.00 7.70 -22.29
N GLN A 248 -11.72 8.82 -22.12
CA GLN A 248 -11.13 10.15 -22.42
C GLN A 248 -10.22 10.66 -21.30
N ASP A 249 -10.35 10.11 -20.09
CA ASP A 249 -9.81 10.63 -18.84
C ASP A 249 -8.59 9.80 -18.35
N GLY A 250 -8.47 8.52 -18.75
CA GLY A 250 -7.30 7.65 -18.65
C GLY A 250 -7.50 6.15 -18.35
N GLU A 251 -8.72 5.63 -18.15
CA GLU A 251 -9.03 4.25 -17.70
C GLU A 251 -9.20 3.22 -18.87
N LEU A 252 -9.29 1.89 -18.58
CA LEU A 252 -9.06 0.75 -19.51
C LEU A 252 -10.20 -0.34 -19.55
N THR A 253 -10.83 -0.63 -20.72
CA THR A 253 -12.02 -1.55 -20.94
C THR A 253 -11.69 -2.85 -21.74
N LEU A 254 -12.66 -3.71 -22.20
CA LEU A 254 -12.40 -4.94 -23.00
C LEU A 254 -13.57 -5.55 -23.87
N GLU A 255 -13.37 -5.70 -25.19
CA GLU A 255 -14.06 -6.51 -26.27
C GLU A 255 -12.91 -7.04 -27.23
N SER A 256 -12.82 -7.98 -28.22
CA SER A 256 -13.57 -8.93 -29.10
C SER A 256 -13.50 -8.66 -30.65
N THR A 257 -12.69 -9.41 -31.45
CA THR A 257 -12.59 -9.35 -32.96
C THR A 257 -13.37 -10.45 -33.73
N PRO A 258 -14.05 -10.15 -34.86
CA PRO A 258 -14.72 -11.16 -35.69
C PRO A 258 -13.82 -11.91 -36.70
N HIS A 259 -14.04 -13.22 -36.86
CA HIS A 259 -13.44 -14.03 -37.93
C HIS A 259 -14.51 -14.48 -38.95
N VAL A 260 -14.62 -13.79 -40.08
CA VAL A 260 -15.47 -14.23 -41.22
C VAL A 260 -14.61 -15.09 -42.16
N THR A 261 -14.84 -16.41 -42.18
CA THR A 261 -13.99 -17.38 -42.89
C THR A 261 -14.53 -17.85 -44.24
N GLN A 262 -15.79 -17.53 -44.59
CA GLN A 262 -16.36 -17.76 -45.92
C GLN A 262 -17.29 -16.62 -46.31
N LEU A 263 -17.30 -16.27 -47.61
CA LEU A 263 -18.25 -15.32 -48.19
C LEU A 263 -19.62 -16.01 -48.39
N PRO A 264 -20.76 -15.35 -48.11
CA PRO A 264 -22.08 -15.89 -48.39
C PRO A 264 -22.35 -15.90 -49.91
N GLN A 265 -22.64 -17.08 -50.45
CA GLN A 265 -23.09 -17.26 -51.84
C GLN A 265 -24.61 -17.02 -51.91
N PHE A 266 -25.03 -15.96 -52.61
CA PHE A 266 -26.44 -15.66 -52.89
C PHE A 266 -26.78 -16.03 -54.34
N GLU A 267 -27.55 -17.10 -54.53
CA GLU A 267 -28.06 -17.50 -55.85
C GLU A 267 -29.40 -16.83 -56.16
N PHE A 268 -29.35 -15.76 -56.97
CA PHE A 268 -30.55 -15.08 -57.46
C PHE A 268 -31.00 -15.68 -58.80
N GLU A 269 -32.00 -16.57 -58.79
CA GLU A 269 -32.57 -17.19 -60.01
C GLU A 269 -33.45 -16.20 -60.81
N SER A 270 -32.83 -15.17 -61.39
CA SER A 270 -33.51 -14.06 -62.09
C SER A 270 -34.04 -14.48 -63.47
N ALA A 271 -35.27 -15.01 -63.46
CA ALA A 271 -36.23 -15.05 -64.57
C ALA A 271 -35.72 -15.48 -65.97
N TYR A 272 -36.04 -16.72 -66.35
CA TYR A 272 -36.00 -17.22 -67.73
C TYR A 272 -36.52 -16.22 -68.77
N LEU A 273 -35.93 -16.22 -69.99
CA LEU A 273 -36.42 -15.46 -71.16
C LEU A 273 -37.86 -15.87 -71.50
N SER A 274 -38.84 -15.15 -70.95
CA SER A 274 -40.26 -15.55 -70.93
C SER A 274 -40.97 -15.50 -72.27
N SER A 275 -40.34 -14.98 -73.33
CA SER A 275 -40.90 -14.95 -74.69
C SER A 275 -39.81 -14.89 -75.76
N THR A 276 -40.16 -15.27 -77.00
CA THR A 276 -39.23 -15.24 -78.14
C THR A 276 -39.04 -13.81 -78.68
N VAL A 277 -37.89 -13.20 -78.39
CA VAL A 277 -37.50 -11.90 -78.93
C VAL A 277 -37.22 -11.99 -80.43
N ASN A 278 -38.06 -11.35 -81.24
CA ASN A 278 -37.98 -11.39 -82.70
C ASN A 278 -37.17 -10.20 -83.24
N VAL A 279 -35.96 -10.45 -83.74
CA VAL A 279 -35.14 -9.42 -84.40
C VAL A 279 -35.38 -9.45 -85.91
N ARG A 280 -35.90 -8.36 -86.48
CA ARG A 280 -36.08 -8.17 -87.93
C ARG A 280 -35.17 -7.03 -88.41
N SER A 281 -34.58 -7.17 -89.60
CA SER A 281 -33.96 -6.06 -90.33
C SER A 281 -34.55 -5.99 -91.74
N THR A 282 -35.07 -4.83 -92.11
CA THR A 282 -35.55 -4.51 -93.47
C THR A 282 -34.52 -3.74 -94.30
N THR A 283 -33.39 -3.38 -93.70
CA THR A 283 -32.25 -2.68 -94.32
C THR A 283 -30.95 -3.49 -94.14
N LEU A 284 -30.00 -3.26 -95.06
CA LEU A 284 -28.65 -3.82 -94.99
C LEU A 284 -27.90 -3.25 -93.79
N GLY A 285 -27.65 -4.08 -92.77
CA GLY A 285 -26.96 -3.68 -91.55
C GLY A 285 -27.04 -4.76 -90.48
N ALA A 286 -26.33 -4.54 -89.36
CA ALA A 286 -26.44 -5.38 -88.17
C ALA A 286 -27.42 -4.75 -87.18
N GLN A 287 -28.43 -5.52 -86.77
CA GLN A 287 -29.34 -5.13 -85.68
C GLN A 287 -28.83 -5.64 -84.33
N THR A 288 -29.23 -5.00 -83.25
CA THR A 288 -28.97 -5.46 -81.88
C THR A 288 -30.16 -5.10 -81.01
N VAL A 289 -30.67 -6.08 -80.26
CA VAL A 289 -31.82 -5.96 -79.36
C VAL A 289 -31.43 -6.52 -78.00
N VAL A 290 -31.94 -5.92 -76.93
CA VAL A 290 -31.75 -6.43 -75.56
C VAL A 290 -32.65 -7.64 -75.37
N LEU A 291 -32.08 -8.79 -74.99
CA LEU A 291 -32.84 -10.03 -74.74
C LEU A 291 -33.44 -10.05 -73.34
N HIS A 292 -32.64 -9.63 -72.34
CA HIS A 292 -33.01 -9.48 -70.94
C HIS A 292 -32.18 -8.34 -70.34
N SER A 293 -32.68 -7.70 -69.29
CA SER A 293 -31.95 -6.76 -68.44
C SER A 293 -32.56 -6.79 -67.05
N THR A 294 -31.73 -6.99 -66.04
CA THR A 294 -32.07 -6.82 -64.61
C THR A 294 -31.09 -5.83 -63.97
N THR A 295 -31.36 -5.43 -62.73
CA THR A 295 -30.48 -4.62 -61.88
C THR A 295 -30.53 -5.22 -60.49
N GLU A 296 -29.40 -5.73 -60.01
CA GLU A 296 -29.26 -6.26 -58.64
C GLU A 296 -28.42 -5.28 -57.82
N GLU A 297 -28.75 -5.10 -56.53
CA GLU A 297 -27.96 -4.29 -55.61
C GLU A 297 -26.97 -5.18 -54.83
N LEU A 298 -25.72 -4.74 -54.72
CA LEU A 298 -24.70 -5.36 -53.87
C LEU A 298 -24.62 -4.56 -52.56
N PHE A 299 -24.83 -5.22 -51.43
CA PHE A 299 -24.77 -4.59 -50.11
C PHE A 299 -23.33 -4.36 -49.61
N GLU A 300 -22.36 -5.11 -50.16
CA GLU A 300 -20.92 -5.03 -49.88
C GLU A 300 -20.14 -5.28 -51.19
N ASP A 301 -18.84 -4.92 -51.22
CA ASP A 301 -17.99 -5.15 -52.40
C ASP A 301 -17.81 -6.67 -52.67
N GLY A 302 -18.29 -7.13 -53.84
CA GLY A 302 -18.34 -8.56 -54.16
C GLY A 302 -18.12 -8.92 -55.64
N LEU A 303 -17.91 -10.21 -55.89
CA LEU A 303 -17.81 -10.79 -57.24
C LEU A 303 -19.17 -11.34 -57.70
N LEU A 304 -19.58 -10.98 -58.92
CA LEU A 304 -20.82 -11.46 -59.54
C LEU A 304 -20.50 -12.38 -60.73
N GLU A 305 -20.92 -13.64 -60.65
CA GLU A 305 -20.93 -14.56 -61.80
C GLU A 305 -22.23 -14.42 -62.60
N VAL A 306 -22.15 -14.52 -63.93
CA VAL A 306 -23.31 -14.39 -64.84
C VAL A 306 -23.32 -15.55 -65.84
N VAL A 307 -24.01 -16.63 -65.48
CA VAL A 307 -24.25 -17.78 -66.37
C VAL A 307 -25.48 -17.51 -67.24
N TYR A 308 -25.39 -17.76 -68.55
CA TYR A 308 -26.52 -17.58 -69.48
C TYR A 308 -26.55 -18.66 -70.56
N GLN A 309 -27.76 -19.05 -70.97
CA GLN A 309 -28.00 -19.99 -72.06
C GLN A 309 -29.15 -19.48 -72.95
N THR A 310 -29.07 -19.69 -74.27
CA THR A 310 -30.15 -19.31 -75.19
C THR A 310 -30.05 -20.03 -76.54
N SER A 311 -31.19 -20.16 -77.22
CA SER A 311 -31.33 -20.85 -78.51
C SER A 311 -31.78 -19.86 -79.59
N VAL A 312 -31.20 -19.97 -80.79
CA VAL A 312 -31.46 -19.04 -81.91
C VAL A 312 -32.08 -19.78 -83.09
N SER A 313 -33.19 -19.26 -83.62
CA SER A 313 -33.80 -19.69 -84.89
C SER A 313 -33.74 -18.54 -85.88
N VAL A 314 -33.37 -18.82 -87.14
CA VAL A 314 -33.20 -17.79 -88.18
C VAL A 314 -34.08 -18.14 -89.38
N ARG A 315 -34.96 -17.22 -89.76
CA ARG A 315 -36.05 -17.42 -90.75
C ARG A 315 -36.13 -16.25 -91.72
N ASN A 316 -36.81 -16.46 -92.85
CA ASN A 316 -37.09 -15.39 -93.82
C ASN A 316 -38.17 -14.44 -93.26
N TYR A 317 -38.41 -13.31 -93.95
CA TYR A 317 -39.36 -12.28 -93.47
C TYR A 317 -40.80 -12.81 -93.26
N SER A 318 -41.19 -13.84 -94.01
CA SER A 318 -42.47 -14.55 -93.94
C SER A 318 -42.44 -15.78 -93.02
N GLY A 319 -41.39 -15.97 -92.21
CA GLY A 319 -41.25 -17.06 -91.24
C GLY A 319 -40.76 -18.41 -91.80
N GLY A 320 -40.54 -18.52 -93.11
CA GLY A 320 -40.05 -19.74 -93.77
C GLY A 320 -38.53 -19.91 -93.71
N ALA A 321 -38.01 -20.96 -94.35
CA ALA A 321 -36.58 -21.16 -94.56
C ALA A 321 -35.97 -20.05 -95.45
N ILE A 322 -34.66 -19.80 -95.33
CA ILE A 322 -33.97 -18.76 -96.12
C ILE A 322 -33.14 -19.42 -97.22
N SER A 323 -33.39 -19.05 -98.47
CA SER A 323 -32.92 -19.72 -99.69
C SER A 323 -32.15 -18.81 -100.66
N ASP A 324 -31.65 -17.66 -100.19
CA ASP A 324 -30.92 -16.66 -101.01
C ASP A 324 -29.39 -16.81 -100.96
N GLY A 325 -28.89 -17.98 -100.53
CA GLY A 325 -27.46 -18.33 -100.41
C GLY A 325 -26.63 -17.50 -99.42
N SER A 326 -27.17 -16.44 -98.81
CA SER A 326 -26.36 -15.47 -98.06
C SER A 326 -26.01 -15.95 -96.64
N PRO A 327 -24.78 -15.75 -96.15
CA PRO A 327 -24.39 -16.19 -94.81
C PRO A 327 -24.99 -15.30 -93.71
N ARG A 328 -25.61 -15.91 -92.69
CA ARG A 328 -26.13 -15.19 -91.51
C ARG A 328 -25.15 -15.23 -90.36
N LYS A 329 -24.97 -14.11 -89.66
CA LYS A 329 -24.14 -13.97 -88.46
C LYS A 329 -24.99 -13.52 -87.28
N TYR A 330 -24.94 -14.29 -86.19
CA TYR A 330 -25.57 -13.95 -84.92
C TYR A 330 -24.61 -14.23 -83.75
N GLY A 331 -24.95 -13.75 -82.55
CA GLY A 331 -24.17 -13.95 -81.34
C GLY A 331 -24.69 -13.05 -80.20
N ILE A 332 -24.45 -13.46 -78.97
CA ILE A 332 -24.92 -12.78 -77.76
C ILE A 332 -23.80 -11.92 -77.17
N ARG A 333 -24.18 -10.85 -76.46
CA ARG A 333 -23.29 -9.95 -75.72
C ARG A 333 -23.85 -9.74 -74.32
N VAL A 334 -23.07 -10.09 -73.30
CA VAL A 334 -23.36 -9.70 -71.92
C VAL A 334 -22.79 -8.30 -71.69
N LYS A 335 -23.59 -7.43 -71.07
CA LYS A 335 -23.22 -6.07 -70.70
C LYS A 335 -23.48 -5.82 -69.22
N VAL A 336 -22.57 -5.09 -68.58
CA VAL A 336 -22.78 -4.47 -67.27
C VAL A 336 -22.55 -2.97 -67.45
N ASN A 337 -23.48 -2.15 -66.96
CA ASN A 337 -23.46 -0.68 -67.07
C ASN A 337 -23.09 -0.18 -68.48
N GLY A 338 -23.72 -0.78 -69.50
CA GLY A 338 -23.54 -0.46 -70.93
C GLY A 338 -22.28 -1.04 -71.59
N ARG A 339 -21.22 -1.35 -70.82
CA ARG A 339 -19.96 -1.95 -71.28
C ARG A 339 -20.14 -3.44 -71.58
N VAL A 340 -19.63 -3.91 -72.72
CA VAL A 340 -19.60 -5.35 -73.04
C VAL A 340 -18.52 -6.02 -72.19
N ILE A 341 -18.91 -7.04 -71.43
CA ILE A 341 -18.00 -7.85 -70.60
C ILE A 341 -17.76 -9.25 -71.18
N GLY A 342 -18.70 -9.77 -71.98
CA GLY A 342 -18.57 -11.05 -72.67
C GLY A 342 -19.32 -11.09 -74.00
N GLN A 343 -18.84 -11.86 -74.95
CA GLN A 343 -19.50 -12.08 -76.25
C GLN A 343 -19.23 -13.50 -76.76
N THR A 344 -20.28 -14.18 -77.26
CA THR A 344 -20.11 -15.44 -78.00
C THR A 344 -19.44 -15.19 -79.36
N GLN A 345 -18.62 -16.13 -79.84
CA GLN A 345 -18.08 -16.05 -81.20
C GLN A 345 -19.22 -16.03 -82.24
N LYS A 346 -19.01 -15.34 -83.37
CA LYS A 346 -20.05 -15.10 -84.38
C LYS A 346 -20.27 -16.36 -85.24
N CYS A 347 -21.24 -17.19 -84.86
CA CYS A 347 -21.65 -18.33 -85.67
C CYS A 347 -22.11 -17.88 -87.06
N ILE A 348 -21.71 -18.63 -88.09
CA ILE A 348 -22.12 -18.42 -89.49
C ILE A 348 -23.04 -19.56 -89.90
N LEU A 349 -24.28 -19.25 -90.29
CA LEU A 349 -25.14 -20.21 -90.97
C LEU A 349 -24.87 -20.13 -92.48
N LEU A 350 -24.37 -21.22 -93.06
CA LEU A 350 -24.16 -21.39 -94.50
C LEU A 350 -25.30 -22.25 -95.07
N THR A 351 -26.23 -21.66 -95.81
CA THR A 351 -27.35 -22.41 -96.39
C THR A 351 -26.87 -23.25 -97.58
N VAL A 352 -26.83 -24.58 -97.43
CA VAL A 352 -26.81 -25.49 -98.57
C VAL A 352 -28.24 -25.64 -99.09
N GLN A 353 -28.46 -25.27 -100.34
CA GLN A 353 -29.75 -25.38 -101.03
C GLN A 353 -29.69 -26.51 -102.05
N VAL A 354 -30.51 -27.54 -101.86
CA VAL A 354 -30.86 -28.53 -102.89
C VAL A 354 -32.39 -28.52 -103.03
N VAL A 355 -32.88 -28.77 -104.23
CA VAL A 355 -34.24 -28.41 -104.67
C VAL A 355 -35.05 -29.67 -105.01
N LEU A 356 -36.27 -29.73 -104.44
CA LEU A 356 -37.29 -30.79 -104.53
C LEU A 356 -36.89 -32.13 -103.89
#